data_AF-A0A2N3JTC4-F1
#
_entry.id   AF-A0A2N3JTC4-F1
#
_cell.length_a   1.000
_cell.length_b   1.000
_cell.length_c   1.000
_cell.angle_alpha   90.00
_cell.angle_beta   90.00
_cell.angle_gamma   90.00
#
_symmetry.space_group_name_H-M   'P 1'
#
loop_
_entity.id
_entity.type
_entity.pdbx_description
1 polymer ?
#
loop_
_entity_poly.entity_id
_entity_poly.type
_entity_poly.pdbx_seq_one_letter_code
_entity_poly.pdbx_strand_id
1 'polypeptide(L)'
;MREDGADDAESAELRAVQAALRAEHAAVYGYGVVGGRIGEERRAEARTAHDAHRARRDLWQRLARDLGGAPQAAAAGYALPFPVADSAAAVRLAAELEERAAAVYGDLVRATEGERRTAAAEALREAAVRAVRWRGGSVAFPGLTERADQPSAPVAPQT
;
A
#
# COMPACT_ATOMS: atom_id res chain seq x y z
N MET A 1 -31.44 2.04 20.52
CA MET A 1 -30.95 1.38 19.29
C MET A 1 -30.19 2.32 18.34
N ARG A 2 -29.51 3.37 18.84
CA ARG A 2 -28.55 4.19 18.05
C ARG A 2 -27.14 4.20 18.65
N GLU A 3 -26.98 3.76 19.89
CA GLU A 3 -25.68 3.67 20.58
C GLU A 3 -24.90 2.42 20.13
N ASP A 4 -25.55 1.25 20.04
CA ASP A 4 -24.89 0.01 19.58
C ASP A 4 -24.20 0.14 18.20
N GLY A 5 -24.80 0.89 17.27
CA GLY A 5 -24.23 1.09 15.93
C GLY A 5 -23.03 2.03 15.89
N ALA A 6 -22.92 2.96 16.85
CA ALA A 6 -21.78 3.85 16.98
C ALA A 6 -20.58 3.12 17.59
N ASP A 7 -20.82 2.32 18.62
CA ASP A 7 -19.79 1.49 19.28
C ASP A 7 -19.22 0.43 18.31
N ASP A 8 -20.08 -0.16 17.47
CA ASP A 8 -19.65 -1.09 16.41
C ASP A 8 -18.80 -0.40 15.34
N ALA A 9 -19.14 0.84 14.97
CA ALA A 9 -18.40 1.64 14.00
C ALA A 9 -17.03 2.08 14.54
N GLU A 10 -16.97 2.56 15.78
CA GLU A 10 -15.72 2.92 16.45
C GLU A 10 -14.81 1.70 16.61
N SER A 11 -15.39 0.55 16.98
CA SER A 11 -14.68 -0.73 17.02
C SER A 11 -14.17 -1.16 15.64
N ALA A 12 -14.93 -0.91 14.56
CA ALA A 12 -14.51 -1.20 13.19
C ALA A 12 -13.38 -0.26 12.73
N GLU A 13 -13.47 1.02 13.07
CA GLU A 13 -12.45 2.02 12.80
C GLU A 13 -11.14 1.64 13.49
N LEU A 14 -11.18 1.32 14.79
CA LEU A 14 -10.00 0.89 15.54
C LEU A 14 -9.37 -0.37 14.93
N ARG A 15 -10.18 -1.37 14.53
CA ARG A 15 -9.68 -2.57 13.84
C ARG A 15 -8.96 -2.23 12.53
N ALA A 16 -9.51 -1.31 11.74
CA ALA A 16 -8.92 -0.87 10.48
C ALA A 16 -7.62 -0.09 10.69
N VAL A 17 -7.58 0.81 11.69
CA VAL A 17 -6.37 1.55 12.06
C VAL A 17 -5.27 0.60 12.52
N GLN A 18 -5.59 -0.44 13.30
CA GLN A 18 -4.61 -1.44 13.71
C GLN A 18 -4.12 -2.28 12.53
N ALA A 19 -4.97 -2.57 11.54
CA ALA A 19 -4.55 -3.22 10.30
C ALA A 19 -3.58 -2.36 9.50
N ALA A 20 -3.88 -1.06 9.35
CA ALA A 20 -2.99 -0.07 8.74
C ALA A 20 -1.65 0.02 9.48
N LEU A 21 -1.67 0.04 10.82
CA LEU A 21 -0.46 0.08 11.63
C LEU A 21 0.42 -1.17 11.43
N ARG A 22 -0.17 -2.37 11.38
CA ARG A 22 0.57 -3.60 11.07
C ARG A 22 1.21 -3.55 9.67
N ALA A 23 0.47 -3.06 8.67
CA ALA A 23 0.97 -2.90 7.32
C ALA A 23 2.16 -1.93 7.28
N GLU A 24 2.07 -0.82 8.01
CA GLU A 24 3.15 0.16 8.12
C GLU A 24 4.40 -0.39 8.82
N HIS A 25 4.26 -1.18 9.88
CA HIS A 25 5.42 -1.85 10.48
C HIS A 25 6.12 -2.80 9.50
N ALA A 26 5.34 -3.57 8.74
CA ALA A 26 5.88 -4.46 7.71
C ALA A 26 6.55 -3.68 6.57
N ALA A 27 5.97 -2.54 6.16
CA ALA A 27 6.53 -1.67 5.13
C ALA A 27 7.85 -1.04 5.57
N VAL A 28 7.94 -0.51 6.79
CA VAL A 28 9.20 0.03 7.36
C VAL A 28 10.29 -1.05 7.39
N TYR A 29 9.98 -2.25 7.86
CA TYR A 29 10.92 -3.37 7.84
C TYR A 29 11.35 -3.72 6.40
N GLY A 30 10.37 -3.87 5.50
CA GLY A 30 10.61 -4.23 4.10
C GLY A 30 11.45 -3.20 3.36
N TYR A 31 11.23 -1.90 3.59
CA TYR A 31 12.03 -0.84 3.01
C TYR A 31 13.47 -0.79 3.54
N GLY A 32 13.71 -1.28 4.76
CA GLY A 32 15.07 -1.55 5.23
C GLY A 32 15.79 -2.60 4.37
N VAL A 33 15.09 -3.68 4.00
CA VAL A 33 15.62 -4.71 3.08
C VAL A 33 15.82 -4.15 1.68
N VAL A 34 14.85 -3.39 1.15
CA VAL A 34 14.96 -2.72 -0.15
C VAL A 34 16.18 -1.81 -0.18
N GLY A 35 16.35 -0.94 0.82
CA GLY A 35 17.49 -0.02 0.90
C GLY A 35 18.86 -0.73 0.92
N GLY A 36 18.94 -1.94 1.47
CA GLY A 36 20.16 -2.75 1.50
C GLY A 36 20.48 -3.49 0.20
N ARG A 37 19.54 -3.58 -0.74
CA ARG A 37 19.68 -4.35 -1.99
C ARG A 37 19.51 -3.51 -3.26
N ILE A 38 18.91 -2.33 -3.14
CA ILE A 38 18.66 -1.43 -4.27
C ILE A 38 19.95 -0.77 -4.77
N GLY A 39 20.04 -0.58 -6.09
CA GLY A 39 21.15 0.15 -6.73
C GLY A 39 21.26 1.61 -6.29
N GLU A 40 22.46 2.18 -6.48
CA GLU A 40 22.86 3.52 -6.05
C GLU A 40 21.84 4.61 -6.42
N GLU A 41 21.42 4.60 -7.68
CA GLU A 41 20.56 5.61 -8.29
C GLU A 41 19.19 5.72 -7.62
N ARG A 42 18.68 4.62 -7.07
CA ARG A 42 17.34 4.54 -6.46
C ARG A 42 17.37 4.56 -4.92
N ARG A 43 18.55 4.63 -4.29
CA ARG A 43 18.61 4.66 -2.81
C ARG A 43 17.91 5.86 -2.20
N ALA A 44 17.96 7.03 -2.87
CA ALA A 44 17.28 8.22 -2.39
C ALA A 44 15.75 8.01 -2.38
N GLU A 45 15.22 7.43 -3.44
CA GLU A 45 13.80 7.06 -3.55
C GLU A 45 13.38 6.06 -2.45
N ALA A 46 14.19 5.03 -2.21
CA ALA A 46 13.94 4.06 -1.14
C ALA A 46 13.94 4.69 0.26
N ARG A 47 14.88 5.61 0.54
CA ARG A 47 14.92 6.36 1.81
C ARG A 47 13.69 7.23 2.00
N THR A 48 13.31 8.01 0.99
CA THR A 48 12.10 8.84 1.05
C THR A 48 10.85 8.02 1.32
N ALA A 49 10.72 6.85 0.69
CA ALA A 49 9.58 5.97 0.93
C ALA A 49 9.61 5.36 2.35
N HIS A 50 10.77 4.91 2.82
CA HIS A 50 10.97 4.44 4.19
C HIS A 50 10.53 5.49 5.22
N ASP A 51 10.95 6.74 5.04
CA ASP A 51 10.63 7.83 5.96
C ASP A 51 9.13 8.20 5.92
N ALA A 52 8.51 8.15 4.75
CA ALA A 52 7.07 8.34 4.62
C ALA A 52 6.27 7.25 5.36
N HIS A 53 6.71 5.99 5.29
CA HIS A 53 6.10 4.91 6.06
C HIS A 53 6.28 5.08 7.57
N ARG A 54 7.46 5.55 8.03
CA ARG A 54 7.65 5.88 9.46
C ARG A 54 6.73 7.00 9.93
N ALA A 55 6.59 8.07 9.15
CA ALA A 55 5.68 9.16 9.48
C ALA A 55 4.22 8.66 9.56
N ARG A 56 3.82 7.78 8.64
CA ARG A 56 2.46 7.22 8.63
C ARG A 56 2.23 6.23 9.77
N ARG A 57 3.19 5.37 10.08
CA ARG A 57 3.15 4.51 11.27
C ARG A 57 2.88 5.34 12.52
N ASP A 58 3.61 6.44 12.70
CA ASP A 58 3.47 7.29 13.88
C ASP A 58 2.09 7.99 13.91
N LEU A 59 1.54 8.35 12.73
CA LEU A 59 0.16 8.86 12.59
C LEU A 59 -0.87 7.82 13.06
N TRP A 60 -0.81 6.59 12.56
CA TRP A 60 -1.76 5.53 12.93
C TRP A 60 -1.61 5.07 14.37
N GLN A 61 -0.40 5.13 14.94
CA GLN A 61 -0.21 4.91 16.37
C GLN A 61 -0.90 5.97 17.22
N ARG A 62 -0.89 7.24 16.82
CA ARG A 62 -1.63 8.29 17.55
C ARG A 62 -3.13 8.06 17.43
N LEU A 63 -3.63 7.86 16.21
CA LEU A 63 -5.05 7.62 15.99
C LEU A 63 -5.58 6.40 16.75
N ALA A 64 -4.82 5.30 16.81
CA ALA A 64 -5.21 4.12 17.60
C ALA A 64 -5.38 4.46 19.09
N ARG A 65 -4.53 5.32 19.67
CA ARG A 65 -4.67 5.79 21.06
C ARG A 65 -5.87 6.70 21.24
N ASP A 66 -6.10 7.60 20.27
CA ASP A 66 -7.22 8.54 20.31
C ASP A 66 -8.57 7.81 20.25
N LEU A 67 -8.61 6.63 19.61
CA LEU A 67 -9.73 5.67 19.61
C LEU A 67 -9.77 4.75 20.84
N GLY A 68 -9.00 5.05 21.89
CA GLY A 68 -8.95 4.26 23.13
C GLY A 68 -8.20 2.92 23.04
N GLY A 69 -7.59 2.60 21.90
CA GLY A 69 -6.84 1.37 21.68
C GLY A 69 -5.36 1.47 22.07
N ALA A 70 -4.76 0.34 22.45
CA ALA A 70 -3.31 0.22 22.57
C ALA A 70 -2.69 -0.06 21.19
N PRO A 71 -1.80 0.81 20.64
CA PRO A 71 -1.21 0.58 19.33
C PRO A 71 -0.38 -0.69 19.29
N GLN A 72 -0.59 -1.53 18.28
CA GLN A 72 0.16 -2.76 18.13
C GLN A 72 1.66 -2.48 17.92
N ALA A 73 2.49 -3.16 18.71
CA ALA A 73 3.94 -3.09 18.59
C ALA A 73 4.43 -3.78 17.31
N ALA A 74 5.57 -3.32 16.79
CA ALA A 74 6.24 -3.98 15.67
C ALA A 74 6.75 -5.37 16.10
N ALA A 75 6.68 -6.34 15.20
CA ALA A 75 7.36 -7.62 15.39
C ALA A 75 8.88 -7.46 15.24
N ALA A 76 9.66 -8.39 15.81
CA ALA A 76 11.11 -8.41 15.65
C ALA A 76 11.57 -8.68 14.21
N GLY A 77 10.70 -9.26 13.38
CA GLY A 77 10.93 -9.50 11.97
C GLY A 77 9.63 -9.86 11.23
N TYR A 78 9.67 -9.74 9.90
CA TYR A 78 8.53 -10.01 9.02
C TYR A 78 8.94 -10.97 7.91
N ALA A 79 8.06 -11.91 7.59
CA ALA A 79 8.26 -12.79 6.44
C ALA A 79 8.15 -12.00 5.14
N LEU A 80 9.18 -12.10 4.30
CA LEU A 80 9.14 -11.50 2.96
C LEU A 80 8.35 -12.40 2.01
N PRO A 81 7.60 -11.83 1.05
CA PRO A 81 6.80 -12.59 0.10
C PRO A 81 7.65 -13.48 -0.83
N PHE A 82 8.92 -13.13 -1.02
CA PHE A 82 9.90 -13.87 -1.80
C PHE A 82 11.33 -13.47 -1.38
N PRO A 83 12.35 -14.28 -1.73
CA PRO A 83 13.75 -13.92 -1.52
C PRO A 83 14.17 -12.67 -2.31
N VAL A 84 14.90 -11.75 -1.67
CA VAL A 84 15.34 -10.48 -2.27
C VAL A 84 16.86 -10.47 -2.43
N ALA A 85 17.40 -11.21 -3.39
CA ALA A 85 18.85 -11.39 -3.53
C ALA A 85 19.56 -10.22 -4.24
N ASP A 86 18.83 -9.45 -5.06
CA ASP A 86 19.38 -8.42 -5.93
C ASP A 86 18.50 -7.16 -6.01
N SER A 87 18.96 -6.16 -6.77
CA SER A 87 18.24 -4.90 -6.94
C SER A 87 16.91 -5.05 -7.69
N ALA A 88 16.77 -6.01 -8.60
CA ALA A 88 15.52 -6.23 -9.33
C ALA A 88 14.45 -6.82 -8.40
N ALA A 89 14.82 -7.77 -7.55
CA ALA A 89 13.98 -8.29 -6.50
C ALA A 89 13.62 -7.20 -5.46
N ALA A 90 14.54 -6.28 -5.16
CA ALA A 90 14.27 -5.16 -4.26
C ALA A 90 13.19 -4.21 -4.82
N VAL A 91 13.25 -3.91 -6.12
CA VAL A 91 12.21 -3.13 -6.81
C VAL A 91 10.86 -3.82 -6.76
N ARG A 92 10.81 -5.14 -7.02
CA ARG A 92 9.57 -5.92 -6.92
C ARG A 92 9.02 -5.92 -5.49
N LEU A 93 9.89 -6.06 -4.48
CA LEU A 93 9.47 -6.00 -3.08
C LEU A 93 8.87 -4.64 -2.75
N ALA A 94 9.52 -3.54 -3.17
CA ALA A 94 8.99 -2.20 -2.92
C ALA A 94 7.60 -1.99 -3.55
N ALA A 95 7.39 -2.45 -4.79
CA ALA A 95 6.07 -2.41 -5.42
C ALA A 95 5.02 -3.21 -4.63
N GLU A 96 5.35 -4.43 -4.20
CA GLU A 96 4.46 -5.30 -3.42
C GLU A 96 4.08 -4.67 -2.06
N LEU A 97 5.04 -4.05 -1.36
CA LEU A 97 4.78 -3.38 -0.08
C LEU A 97 3.79 -2.23 -0.25
N GLU A 98 3.97 -1.41 -1.30
CA GLU A 98 3.11 -0.27 -1.58
C GLU A 98 1.71 -0.70 -2.05
N GLU A 99 1.60 -1.78 -2.83
CA GLU A 99 0.30 -2.37 -3.20
C GLU A 99 -0.46 -2.88 -1.98
N ARG A 100 0.21 -3.61 -1.08
CA ARG A 100 -0.41 -4.11 0.16
C ARG A 100 -0.82 -2.97 1.09
N ALA A 101 0.01 -1.94 1.23
CA ALA A 101 -0.32 -0.76 2.01
C ALA A 101 -1.55 -0.05 1.42
N ALA A 102 -1.59 0.15 0.10
CA ALA A 102 -2.74 0.73 -0.58
C ALA A 102 -4.03 -0.09 -0.33
N ALA A 103 -3.99 -1.41 -0.46
CA ALA A 103 -5.16 -2.26 -0.19
C ALA A 103 -5.73 -2.05 1.22
N VAL A 104 -4.85 -2.05 2.24
CA VAL A 104 -5.25 -1.81 3.63
C VAL A 104 -5.78 -0.39 3.84
N TYR A 105 -5.26 0.59 3.11
CA TYR A 105 -5.82 1.94 3.14
C TYR A 105 -7.19 2.06 2.52
N GLY A 106 -7.53 1.24 1.52
CA GLY A 106 -8.89 1.12 1.02
C GLY A 106 -9.88 0.72 2.12
N ASP A 107 -9.51 -0.26 2.95
CA ASP A 107 -10.31 -0.69 4.10
C ASP A 107 -10.41 0.40 5.16
N LEU A 108 -9.31 1.12 5.42
CA LEU A 108 -9.32 2.25 6.36
C LEU A 108 -10.21 3.40 5.90
N VAL A 109 -10.19 3.75 4.60
CA VAL A 109 -11.08 4.75 4.01
C VAL A 109 -12.55 4.35 4.21
N ARG A 110 -12.86 3.06 4.05
CA ARG A 110 -14.21 2.54 4.26
C ARG A 110 -14.66 2.65 5.72
N ALA A 111 -13.73 2.49 6.68
CA ALA A 111 -14.02 2.43 8.11
C ALA A 111 -13.93 3.79 8.84
N THR A 112 -13.50 4.86 8.17
CA THR A 112 -13.29 6.19 8.79
C THR A 112 -14.25 7.22 8.20
N GLU A 113 -14.40 8.39 8.84
CA GLU A 113 -15.18 9.53 8.32
C GLU A 113 -14.41 10.85 8.44
N GLY A 114 -14.94 11.93 7.86
CA GLY A 114 -14.38 13.29 7.98
C GLY A 114 -12.89 13.39 7.64
N GLU A 115 -12.13 14.10 8.48
CA GLU A 115 -10.69 14.31 8.30
C GLU A 115 -9.89 13.00 8.31
N ARG A 116 -10.32 12.00 9.09
CA ARG A 116 -9.65 10.69 9.17
C ARG A 116 -9.79 9.93 7.85
N ARG A 117 -10.95 10.00 7.21
CA ARG A 117 -11.16 9.45 5.86
C ARG A 117 -10.29 10.14 4.82
N THR A 118 -10.18 11.46 4.89
CA THR A 118 -9.29 12.23 4.00
C THR A 118 -7.83 11.78 4.16
N ALA A 119 -7.33 11.68 5.39
CA ALA A 119 -5.97 11.20 5.67
C ALA A 119 -5.73 9.77 5.16
N ALA A 120 -6.72 8.88 5.32
CA ALA A 120 -6.65 7.51 4.79
C ALA A 120 -6.64 7.48 3.26
N ALA A 121 -7.42 8.34 2.60
CA ALA A 121 -7.48 8.43 1.14
C ALA A 121 -6.19 9.02 0.54
N GLU A 122 -5.58 10.01 1.20
CA GLU A 122 -4.25 10.51 0.85
C GLU A 122 -3.20 9.41 0.96
N ALA A 123 -3.24 8.64 2.06
CA ALA A 123 -2.33 7.52 2.26
C ALA A 123 -2.47 6.43 1.19
N LEU A 124 -3.70 6.06 0.85
CA LEU A 124 -4.04 5.16 -0.24
C LEU A 124 -3.43 5.64 -1.56
N ARG A 125 -3.70 6.90 -1.92
CA ARG A 125 -3.23 7.49 -3.18
C ARG A 125 -1.71 7.50 -3.26
N GLU A 126 -1.03 7.93 -2.21
CA GLU A 126 0.43 8.00 -2.18
C GLU A 126 1.08 6.63 -2.32
N ALA A 127 0.55 5.62 -1.61
CA ALA A 127 1.04 4.25 -1.72
C ALA A 127 0.82 3.70 -3.14
N ALA A 128 -0.38 3.88 -3.70
CA ALA A 128 -0.68 3.44 -5.07
C ALA A 128 0.23 4.10 -6.12
N VAL A 129 0.50 5.41 -6.00
CA VAL A 129 1.41 6.14 -6.89
C VAL A 129 2.85 5.62 -6.75
N ARG A 130 3.33 5.38 -5.53
CA ARG A 130 4.67 4.79 -5.32
C ARG A 130 4.76 3.39 -5.89
N ALA A 131 3.73 2.56 -5.75
CA ALA A 131 3.70 1.22 -6.33
C ALA A 131 3.92 1.25 -7.85
N VAL A 132 3.20 2.12 -8.57
CA VAL A 132 3.37 2.32 -10.02
C VAL A 132 4.78 2.81 -10.36
N ARG A 133 5.30 3.74 -9.57
CA ARG A 133 6.66 4.28 -9.75
C ARG A 133 7.73 3.22 -9.57
N TRP A 134 7.59 2.31 -8.60
CA TRP A 134 8.50 1.18 -8.43
C TRP A 134 8.50 0.24 -9.63
N ARG A 135 7.31 -0.05 -10.19
CA ARG A 135 7.17 -0.85 -11.41
C ARG A 135 7.75 -0.21 -12.67
N GLY A 136 8.13 1.06 -12.63
CA GLY A 136 8.66 1.79 -13.79
C GLY A 136 7.59 2.36 -14.71
N GLY A 137 6.34 2.47 -14.23
CA GLY A 137 5.20 3.00 -14.99
C GLY A 137 4.00 2.05 -15.02
N SER A 138 2.85 2.56 -15.50
CA SER A 138 1.66 1.77 -15.81
C SER A 138 1.57 1.53 -17.31
N VAL A 139 1.06 0.37 -17.74
CA VAL A 139 0.62 0.23 -19.13
C VAL A 139 -0.54 1.18 -19.38
N ALA A 140 -0.45 1.99 -20.44
CA ALA A 140 -1.43 3.05 -20.71
C ALA A 140 -2.86 2.49 -20.84
N PHE A 141 -3.00 1.23 -21.26
CA PHE A 141 -4.26 0.48 -21.28
C PHE A 141 -3.97 -1.03 -21.22
N PRO A 142 -4.30 -1.72 -20.11
CA PRO A 142 -4.26 -3.18 -20.07
C PRO A 142 -5.16 -3.77 -21.17
N GLY A 143 -4.62 -4.68 -21.99
CA GLY A 143 -5.37 -5.38 -23.06
C GLY A 143 -5.35 -4.73 -24.45
N LEU A 144 -4.87 -3.49 -24.61
CA LEU A 144 -4.80 -2.82 -25.92
C LEU A 144 -3.63 -3.33 -26.78
N THR A 145 -2.48 -3.58 -26.15
CA THR A 145 -1.31 -4.20 -26.81
C THR A 145 -1.60 -5.61 -27.31
N GLU A 146 -2.43 -6.37 -26.61
CA GLU A 146 -2.81 -7.74 -26.98
C GLU A 146 -3.80 -7.76 -28.17
N ARG A 147 -4.63 -6.71 -28.35
CA ARG A 147 -5.47 -6.55 -29.55
C ARG A 147 -4.67 -6.11 -30.78
N ALA A 148 -3.62 -5.31 -30.58
CA ALA A 148 -2.77 -4.85 -31.69
C ALA A 148 -1.99 -6.01 -32.35
N ASP A 149 -1.74 -7.10 -31.62
CA ASP A 149 -1.01 -8.28 -32.10
C ASP A 149 -1.94 -9.38 -32.67
N GLN A 150 -3.26 -9.19 -32.61
CA GLN A 150 -4.20 -10.11 -33.26
C GLN A 150 -4.39 -9.72 -34.74
N PRO A 151 -4.09 -10.63 -35.70
CA PRO A 151 -4.38 -10.36 -37.09
C PRO A 151 -5.89 -10.22 -37.28
N SER A 152 -6.32 -9.07 -37.80
CA SER A 152 -7.72 -8.83 -38.18
C SER A 152 -8.19 -9.91 -39.16
N ALA A 153 -9.11 -10.77 -38.73
CA ALA A 153 -9.76 -11.71 -39.63
C ALA A 153 -10.57 -10.93 -40.69
N PRO A 154 -10.47 -11.27 -41.98
CA PRO A 154 -11.22 -10.59 -43.02
C PRO A 154 -12.72 -10.82 -42.81
N VAL A 155 -13.46 -9.74 -42.58
CA VAL A 155 -14.93 -9.76 -42.58
C VAL A 155 -15.37 -9.83 -44.03
N ALA A 156 -15.85 -11.00 -44.47
CA ALA A 156 -16.50 -11.14 -45.76
C ALA A 156 -17.90 -10.50 -45.70
N PRO A 157 -18.29 -9.69 -46.70
CA PRO A 157 -19.63 -9.12 -46.77
C PRO A 157 -20.65 -10.24 -47.01
N GLN A 158 -21.67 -10.32 -46.16
CA GLN A 158 -22.81 -11.20 -46.37
C GLN A 158 -23.78 -10.47 -47.31
N THR A 159 -24.05 -11.09 -48.47
CA THR A 159 -25.06 -10.63 -49.42
C THR A 159 -26.33 -11.46 -49.25
#